data_AF-A0A0L8HPJ0-F1
#
_entry.id   AF-A0A0L8HPJ0-F1
#
_cell.length_a   1.000
_cell.length_b   1.000
_cell.length_c   1.000
_cell.angle_alpha   90.00
_cell.angle_beta   90.00
_cell.angle_gamma   90.00
#
_symmetry.space_group_name_H-M   'P 1'
#
loop_
_entity.id
_entity.type
_entity.pdbx_description
1 polymer ?
#
loop_
_entity_poly.entity_id
_entity_poly.type
_entity_poly.pdbx_seq_one_letter_code
_entity_poly.pdbx_strand_id
1 'polypeptide(L)' 'MALTLNQLNFILVVVFSPHIIAHKCSLGLFGLRCQYICRCEDITTCNNITGECDSGCANGWNGHACQR' A
#
# COMPACT_ATOMS: atom_id res chain seq x y z
N MET A 1 -39.63 1.02 12.42
CA MET A 1 -38.51 1.49 11.59
C MET A 1 -37.48 2.15 12.50
N ALA A 2 -36.87 1.37 13.39
CA ALA A 2 -35.89 1.87 14.35
C ALA A 2 -34.61 1.07 14.12
N LEU A 3 -33.77 1.62 13.24
CA LEU A 3 -32.41 1.15 13.04
C LEU A 3 -31.71 1.32 14.39
N THR A 4 -31.53 0.22 15.11
CA THR A 4 -30.88 0.21 16.42
C THR A 4 -29.52 0.90 16.28
N LEU A 5 -29.09 1.70 17.27
CA LEU A 5 -27.80 2.43 17.22
C LEU A 5 -26.60 1.54 16.84
N ASN A 6 -26.73 0.22 17.02
CA ASN A 6 -25.79 -0.80 16.59
C ASN A 6 -25.62 -0.92 15.05
N GLN A 7 -26.59 -0.45 14.27
CA GLN A 7 -26.55 -0.37 12.80
C GLN A 7 -25.94 0.97 12.31
N LEU A 8 -26.05 2.06 13.08
CA LEU A 8 -25.33 3.32 12.79
C LEU A 8 -23.82 3.17 13.04
N ASN A 9 -23.45 2.45 14.11
CA ASN A 9 -22.06 2.09 14.36
C ASN A 9 -21.50 1.18 13.25
N PHE A 10 -22.33 0.31 12.67
CA PHE A 10 -21.95 -0.51 11.52
C PHE A 10 -21.71 0.35 10.26
N ILE A 11 -22.57 1.32 9.98
CA ILE A 11 -22.41 2.26 8.85
C ILE A 11 -21.13 3.09 9.03
N LEU A 12 -20.88 3.66 10.21
CA LEU A 12 -19.62 4.40 10.47
C LEU A 12 -18.37 3.52 10.30
N VAL A 13 -18.41 2.26 10.71
CA VAL A 13 -17.25 1.35 10.56
C VAL A 13 -17.07 0.89 9.11
N VAL A 14 -18.09 0.82 8.26
CA VAL A 14 -17.89 0.39 6.85
C VAL A 14 -17.60 1.55 5.89
N VAL A 15 -18.07 2.77 6.17
CA VAL A 15 -17.76 3.96 5.34
C VAL A 15 -16.57 4.78 5.87
N PHE A 16 -16.22 4.65 7.17
CA PHE A 16 -15.05 5.27 7.80
C PHE A 16 -14.08 4.27 8.45
N SER A 17 -14.08 2.97 8.08
CA SER A 17 -12.99 2.09 8.56
C SER A 17 -11.65 2.59 8.02
N PRO A 18 -10.70 2.95 8.91
CA PRO A 18 -9.36 3.47 8.60
C PRO A 18 -8.41 2.38 8.09
N HIS A 19 -8.97 1.24 7.67
CA HIS A 19 -8.26 0.11 7.13
C HIS A 19 -8.00 0.38 5.64
N ILE A 20 -7.19 1.41 5.35
CA ILE A 20 -6.16 1.22 4.33
C ILE A 20 -5.36 0.04 4.87
N ILE A 21 -5.77 -1.17 4.49
CA ILE A 21 -4.94 -2.35 4.68
C ILE A 21 -3.85 -2.13 3.64
N ALA A 22 -2.80 -1.43 4.09
CA ALA A 22 -1.45 -1.64 3.61
C ALA A 22 -1.14 -3.10 3.85
N HIS A 23 -1.68 -3.96 2.97
CA HIS A 23 -1.43 -5.38 3.03
C HIS A 23 0.08 -5.51 2.87
N LYS A 24 0.75 -6.07 3.87
CA LYS A 24 2.19 -6.24 3.83
C LYS A 24 2.50 -7.05 2.58
N CYS A 25 3.01 -6.37 1.56
CA CYS A 25 3.37 -7.03 0.32
C CYS A 25 4.61 -7.89 0.56
N SER A 26 4.74 -8.94 -0.25
CA SER A 26 6.00 -9.68 -0.29
C SER A 26 7.14 -8.73 -0.69
N LEU A 27 8.36 -9.07 -0.29
CA LEU A 27 9.54 -8.25 -0.55
C LEU A 27 9.63 -7.91 -2.05
N GLY A 28 9.83 -6.64 -2.37
CA GLY A 28 9.89 -6.17 -3.75
C GLY A 28 8.55 -5.97 -4.46
N LEU A 29 7.41 -5.99 -3.75
CA LEU A 29 6.10 -5.63 -4.30
C LEU A 29 5.47 -4.46 -3.54
N PHE A 30 4.65 -3.66 -4.23
CA PHE A 30 3.97 -2.52 -3.63
C PHE A 30 2.60 -2.20 -4.26
N GLY A 31 1.87 -1.31 -3.58
CA GLY A 31 0.61 -0.73 -4.02
C GLY A 31 -0.61 -1.61 -3.75
N LEU A 32 -1.76 -1.20 -4.28
CA LEU A 32 -3.03 -1.89 -4.03
C LEU A 32 -2.93 -3.35 -4.52
N ARG A 33 -3.15 -4.30 -3.60
CA ARG A 33 -3.04 -5.74 -3.87
C ARG A 33 -1.65 -6.19 -4.36
N CYS A 34 -0.60 -5.43 -4.08
CA CYS A 34 0.79 -5.78 -4.44
C CYS A 34 0.99 -5.98 -5.95
N GLN A 35 0.27 -5.21 -6.76
CA GLN A 35 0.27 -5.35 -8.21
C GLN A 35 1.52 -4.76 -8.89
N TYR A 36 2.33 -3.98 -8.16
CA TYR A 36 3.52 -3.34 -8.70
C TYR A 36 4.79 -3.96 -8.10
N ILE A 37 5.86 -3.99 -8.91
CA ILE A 37 7.16 -4.53 -8.53
C ILE A 37 8.12 -3.38 -8.24
N CYS A 38 8.75 -3.39 -7.07
CA CYS A 38 9.82 -2.47 -6.72
C CYS A 38 11.11 -2.84 -7.44
N ARG A 39 11.85 -1.82 -7.89
CA ARG A 39 13.13 -2.00 -8.57
C ARG A 39 14.19 -1.10 -7.94
N CYS A 40 14.23 -1.19 -6.61
CA CYS A 40 15.23 -0.52 -5.79
C CYS A 40 16.61 -1.21 -5.96
N GLU A 41 17.68 -0.48 -5.67
CA GLU A 41 19.01 -1.06 -5.51
C GLU A 41 19.00 -2.15 -4.41
N ASP A 42 18.33 -1.86 -3.29
CA ASP A 42 18.00 -2.83 -2.25
C ASP A 42 16.49 -2.98 -2.10
N ILE A 43 15.94 -4.11 -2.57
CA ILE A 43 14.50 -4.40 -2.51
C ILE A 43 13.95 -4.49 -1.08
N THR A 44 14.80 -4.62 -0.06
CA THR A 44 14.39 -4.63 1.35
C THR A 44 13.97 -3.23 1.82
N THR A 45 14.45 -2.19 1.15
CA THR A 45 14.13 -0.78 1.45
C THR A 45 12.87 -0.29 0.77
N CYS A 46 12.21 -1.13 -0.04
CA CYS A 46 11.01 -0.71 -0.74
C CYS A 46 9.81 -0.54 0.20
N ASN A 47 9.20 0.64 0.15
CA ASN A 47 7.94 0.89 0.81
C ASN A 47 6.80 0.11 0.11
N ASN A 48 6.21 -0.86 0.79
CA ASN A 48 5.13 -1.69 0.23
C ASN A 48 3.82 -0.91 -0.06
N ILE A 49 3.66 0.30 0.43
CA ILE A 49 2.49 1.16 0.17
C ILE A 49 2.77 2.06 -1.04
N THR A 50 3.85 2.82 -1.00
CA THR A 50 4.15 3.87 -1.98
C THR A 50 5.05 3.40 -3.13
N GLY A 51 5.84 2.35 -2.91
CA GLY A 51 6.89 1.89 -3.82
C GLY A 51 8.19 2.67 -3.74
N GLU A 52 8.30 3.61 -2.80
CA GLU A 52 9.49 4.43 -2.60
C GLU A 52 10.69 3.58 -2.15
N CYS A 53 11.88 3.89 -2.68
CA CYS A 53 13.12 3.18 -2.41
C CYS A 53 14.10 4.12 -1.69
N ASP A 54 14.35 3.89 -0.40
CA ASP A 54 15.34 4.68 0.35
C ASP A 54 16.77 4.48 -0.19
N SER A 55 17.07 3.29 -0.72
CA SER A 55 18.36 3.00 -1.37
C SER A 55 18.51 3.62 -2.77
N GLY A 56 17.46 4.25 -3.30
CA GLY A 56 17.40 4.62 -4.71
C GLY A 56 17.12 3.43 -5.65
N CYS A 57 17.08 3.72 -6.95
CA CYS A 57 16.69 2.77 -7.99
C CYS A 57 17.86 1.91 -8.48
N ALA A 58 17.56 0.66 -8.84
CA ALA A 58 18.51 -0.22 -9.50
C ALA A 58 19.00 0.39 -10.83
N ASN A 59 20.17 -0.05 -11.29
CA ASN A 59 20.81 0.54 -12.45
C ASN A 59 19.93 0.47 -13.72
N GLY A 60 19.69 1.62 -14.34
CA GLY A 60 18.78 1.74 -15.49
C GLY A 60 17.29 1.94 -15.14
N TRP A 61 16.93 1.98 -13.86
CA TRP A 61 15.59 2.29 -13.39
C TRP A 61 15.48 3.72 -12.85
N ASN A 62 14.33 4.35 -13.05
CA ASN A 62 14.03 5.69 -12.58
C ASN A 62 12.53 5.89 -12.30
N GLY A 63 12.19 7.10 -11.84
CA GLY A 63 10.86 7.44 -11.35
C GLY A 63 10.73 7.21 -9.83
N HIS A 64 9.67 7.77 -9.25
CA HIS A 64 9.49 7.79 -7.79
C HIS A 64 9.43 6.40 -7.14
N ALA A 65 8.93 5.40 -7.86
CA ALA A 65 8.87 4.02 -7.42
C ALA A 65 9.76 3.09 -8.27
N CYS A 66 10.76 3.66 -8.96
CA CYS A 66 11.68 2.92 -9.85
C CYS A 66 10.95 2.09 -10.92
N GLN A 67 9.83 2.61 -11.43
CA GLN A 67 8.95 1.89 -12.34
C GLN A 67 9.28 2.08 -13.84
N ARG A 68 10.20 2.98 -14.18
CA ARG A 68 10.57 3.33 -15.56
C ARG A 68 12.03 3.02 -15.86
#